data_AF-A0A542AY97-F1
#
_entry.id   AF-A0A542AY97-F1
#
_cell.length_a   1.000
_cell.length_b   1.000
_cell.length_c   1.000
_cell.angle_alpha   90.00
_cell.angle_beta   90.00
_cell.angle_gamma   90.00
#
_symmetry.space_group_name_H-M   'P 1'
#
loop_
_entity.id
_entity.type
_entity.pdbx_description
1 polymer ?
#
loop_
_entity_poly.entity_id
_entity_poly.type
_entity_poly.pdbx_seq_one_letter_code
_entity_poly.pdbx_strand_id
1 'polypeptide(L)'
;MKFKFVVIIALLFCFTGINAQEQKSDPRLPYSVTELKFETKKLIELTEFDWNSLDTIFANNTPATEINLIFEINGNVRIKTTKVDNIKFVVSGKTSELDSLKVKAQKLISKLESNMD
;
A
#
# COMPACT_ATOMS: atom_id res chain seq x y z
N MET A 1 -20.24 17.53 60.87
CA MET A 1 -20.14 16.24 60.12
C MET A 1 -20.58 16.31 58.65
N LYS A 2 -20.80 17.50 58.05
CA LYS A 2 -21.37 17.62 56.69
C LYS A 2 -20.38 18.07 55.61
N PHE A 3 -19.23 18.64 55.99
CA PHE A 3 -18.24 19.19 55.04
C PHE A 3 -17.40 18.12 54.35
N LYS A 4 -17.12 17.00 55.03
CA LYS A 4 -16.34 15.88 54.48
C LYS A 4 -17.06 15.13 53.35
N PHE A 5 -18.40 15.08 53.40
CA PHE A 5 -19.21 14.43 52.35
C PHE A 5 -19.28 15.25 51.06
N VAL A 6 -19.27 16.58 51.15
CA VAL A 6 -19.30 17.47 49.98
C VAL A 6 -17.99 17.37 49.17
N VAL A 7 -16.85 17.24 49.85
CA VAL A 7 -15.53 17.09 49.19
C VAL A 7 -15.42 15.75 48.44
N ILE A 8 -15.99 14.67 48.98
CA ILE A 8 -15.99 13.34 48.34
C ILE A 8 -16.85 13.34 47.07
N ILE A 9 -18.00 14.03 47.09
CA ILE A 9 -18.89 14.13 45.92
C ILE A 9 -18.23 14.96 44.81
N ALA A 10 -17.52 16.04 45.14
CA ALA A 10 -16.82 16.87 44.17
C ALA A 10 -15.66 16.14 43.46
N LEU A 11 -14.97 15.22 44.16
CA LEU A 11 -13.88 14.42 43.59
C LEU A 11 -14.34 13.34 42.60
N LEU A 12 -15.58 12.85 42.73
CA LEU A 12 -16.15 11.83 41.84
C LEU A 12 -16.49 12.35 40.43
N PHE A 13 -16.74 13.65 40.28
CA PHE A 13 -17.07 14.24 38.97
C PHE A 13 -15.85 14.56 38.09
N CYS A 14 -14.63 14.52 38.63
CA CYS A 14 -13.42 14.80 37.85
C CYS A 14 -12.93 13.62 36.99
N PHE A 15 -13.43 12.40 37.20
CA PHE A 15 -12.93 11.20 36.52
C PHE A 15 -13.65 10.88 35.19
N THR A 16 -14.81 11.48 34.91
CA THR A 16 -15.61 11.12 33.72
C THR A 16 -15.29 11.94 32.47
N GLY A 17 -14.36 12.89 32.53
CA GLY A 17 -14.03 13.79 31.41
C GLY A 17 -12.90 13.33 30.49
N ILE A 18 -12.17 12.25 30.81
CA ILE A 18 -10.91 11.91 30.11
C ILE A 18 -11.15 11.02 28.86
N ASN A 19 -12.31 10.40 28.72
CA ASN A 19 -12.59 9.45 27.62
C ASN A 19 -13.41 10.03 26.44
N ALA A 20 -13.75 11.31 26.48
CA ALA A 20 -14.40 12.00 25.36
C ALA A 20 -13.36 12.62 24.41
N GLN A 21 -12.28 11.88 24.10
CA GLN A 21 -11.40 12.26 23.01
C GLN A 21 -12.07 11.77 21.72
N GLU A 22 -12.79 12.66 21.04
CA GLU A 22 -13.33 12.40 19.71
C GLU A 22 -12.19 11.87 18.83
N GLN A 23 -12.34 10.61 18.41
CA GLN A 23 -11.49 9.98 17.44
C GLN A 23 -11.68 10.77 16.14
N LYS A 24 -10.69 11.63 15.81
CA LYS A 24 -10.68 12.42 14.57
C LYS A 24 -11.09 11.50 13.43
N SER A 25 -12.25 11.76 12.82
CA SER A 25 -12.72 11.02 11.66
C SER A 25 -11.64 11.14 10.59
N ASP A 26 -11.04 10.01 10.25
CA ASP A 26 -10.00 9.89 9.25
C ASP A 26 -10.54 10.45 7.92
N PRO A 27 -9.91 11.48 7.33
CA PRO A 27 -10.40 12.11 6.09
C PRO A 27 -10.19 11.25 4.84
N ARG A 28 -9.77 9.98 5.00
CA ARG A 28 -9.61 9.03 3.90
C ARG A 28 -10.90 8.92 3.10
N LEU A 29 -10.78 9.11 1.79
CA LEU A 29 -11.86 8.97 0.83
C LEU A 29 -12.48 7.56 0.96
N PRO A 30 -13.79 7.37 0.71
CA PRO A 30 -14.51 6.13 1.01
C PRO A 30 -14.17 4.96 0.07
N TYR A 31 -13.03 5.02 -0.62
CA TYR A 31 -12.58 4.01 -1.56
C TYR A 31 -11.23 3.44 -1.13
N SER A 32 -10.99 2.20 -1.57
CA SER A 32 -9.69 1.54 -1.45
C SER A 32 -9.29 1.04 -2.83
N VAL A 33 -8.01 1.19 -3.16
CA VAL A 33 -7.42 0.68 -4.38
C VAL A 33 -6.84 -0.69 -4.07
N THR A 34 -7.38 -1.76 -4.65
CA THR A 34 -6.93 -3.14 -4.39
C THR A 34 -6.05 -3.68 -5.51
N GLU A 35 -6.03 -3.04 -6.66
CA GLU A 35 -5.27 -3.49 -7.82
C GLU A 35 -4.73 -2.30 -8.59
N LEU A 36 -3.46 -2.39 -8.96
CA LEU A 36 -2.84 -1.54 -9.94
C LEU A 36 -2.20 -2.41 -11.02
N LYS A 37 -2.67 -2.24 -12.26
CA LYS A 37 -2.11 -2.90 -13.44
C LYS A 37 -1.33 -1.89 -14.27
N PHE A 38 -0.06 -2.18 -14.51
CA PHE A 38 0.78 -1.48 -15.47
C PHE A 38 1.09 -2.39 -16.65
N GLU A 39 0.66 -1.99 -17.84
CA GLU A 39 0.79 -2.75 -19.07
C GLU A 39 1.60 -1.96 -20.09
N THR A 40 2.61 -2.57 -20.68
CA THR A 40 3.50 -1.94 -21.65
C THR A 40 3.90 -2.94 -22.74
N LYS A 41 4.48 -2.44 -23.84
CA LYS A 41 5.12 -3.28 -24.87
C LYS A 41 6.64 -3.33 -24.75
N LYS A 42 7.24 -2.49 -23.91
CA LYS A 42 8.70 -2.31 -23.83
C LYS A 42 9.18 -2.46 -22.39
N LEU A 43 10.25 -3.23 -22.20
CA LEU A 43 10.85 -3.42 -20.87
C LEU A 43 11.32 -2.10 -20.24
N ILE A 44 11.82 -1.17 -21.05
CA ILE A 44 12.31 0.14 -20.57
C ILE A 44 11.24 0.94 -19.81
N GLU A 45 9.97 0.79 -20.19
CA GLU A 45 8.87 1.49 -19.52
C GLU A 45 8.58 0.89 -18.13
N LEU A 46 8.93 -0.38 -17.88
CA LEU A 46 8.88 -0.97 -16.54
C LEU A 46 10.03 -0.47 -15.65
N THR A 47 11.23 -0.30 -16.22
CA THR A 47 12.40 0.17 -15.46
C THR A 47 12.30 1.64 -15.08
N GLU A 48 11.62 2.45 -15.90
CA GLU A 48 11.38 3.87 -15.67
C GLU A 48 10.10 4.17 -14.88
N PHE A 49 9.39 3.14 -14.40
CA PHE A 49 8.17 3.30 -13.61
C PHE A 49 8.42 4.18 -12.37
N ASP A 50 7.58 5.20 -12.17
CA ASP A 50 7.66 6.06 -10.99
C ASP A 50 7.09 5.35 -9.76
N TRP A 51 7.96 4.71 -8.99
CA TRP A 51 7.60 3.96 -7.78
C TRP A 51 7.01 4.82 -6.66
N ASN A 52 7.29 6.12 -6.63
CA ASN A 52 6.74 7.03 -5.61
C ASN A 52 5.26 7.31 -5.86
N SER A 53 4.79 7.16 -7.10
CA SER A 53 3.37 7.30 -7.43
C SER A 53 2.49 6.30 -6.65
N LEU A 54 3.03 5.14 -6.28
CA LEU A 54 2.30 4.11 -5.53
C LEU A 54 1.87 4.60 -4.14
N ASP A 55 2.68 5.45 -3.48
CA ASP A 55 2.33 6.01 -2.18
C ASP A 55 1.08 6.89 -2.27
N THR A 56 0.93 7.60 -3.38
CA THR A 56 -0.24 8.44 -3.64
C THR A 56 -1.45 7.58 -4.04
N ILE A 57 -1.25 6.57 -4.87
CA ILE A 57 -2.32 5.67 -5.34
C ILE A 57 -2.96 4.92 -4.18
N PHE A 58 -2.15 4.42 -3.24
CA PHE A 58 -2.63 3.65 -2.09
C PHE A 58 -2.81 4.46 -0.81
N ALA A 59 -2.68 5.80 -0.85
CA ALA A 59 -2.74 6.67 0.32
C ALA A 59 -4.03 6.50 1.15
N ASN A 60 -5.15 6.19 0.50
CA ASN A 60 -6.45 6.04 1.15
C ASN A 60 -6.71 4.64 1.71
N ASN A 61 -5.84 3.67 1.41
CA ASN A 61 -6.02 2.32 1.89
C ASN A 61 -5.80 2.21 3.41
N THR A 62 -6.47 1.25 4.02
CA THR A 62 -6.13 0.84 5.38
C THR A 62 -4.85 -0.01 5.34
N PRO A 63 -4.03 -0.05 6.41
CA PRO A 63 -2.83 -0.88 6.43
C PRO A 63 -3.10 -2.36 6.13
N ALA A 64 -4.30 -2.85 6.49
CA ALA A 64 -4.71 -4.24 6.28
C ALA A 64 -5.26 -4.53 4.88
N THR A 65 -5.55 -3.50 4.07
CA THR A 65 -6.08 -3.66 2.72
C THR A 65 -5.10 -4.44 1.86
N GLU A 66 -5.55 -5.55 1.29
CA GLU A 66 -4.80 -6.33 0.31
C GLU A 66 -4.72 -5.61 -1.03
N ILE A 67 -3.53 -5.58 -1.61
CA ILE A 67 -3.22 -4.92 -2.87
C ILE A 67 -2.45 -5.83 -3.81
N ASN A 68 -2.72 -5.70 -5.11
CA ASN A 68 -2.04 -6.39 -6.18
C ASN A 68 -1.33 -5.37 -7.09
N LEU A 69 -0.03 -5.52 -7.24
CA LEU A 69 0.76 -4.82 -8.26
C LEU A 69 0.99 -5.79 -9.42
N ILE A 70 0.40 -5.49 -10.57
CA ILE A 70 0.44 -6.33 -11.76
C ILE A 70 1.25 -5.62 -12.83
N PHE A 71 2.30 -6.25 -13.31
CA PHE A 71 3.13 -5.73 -14.40
C PHE A 71 3.08 -6.69 -15.58
N GLU A 72 2.81 -6.16 -16.77
CA GLU A 72 2.61 -6.93 -17.98
C GLU A 72 3.38 -6.31 -19.16
N ILE A 73 4.24 -7.10 -19.80
CA ILE A 73 4.88 -6.78 -21.08
C ILE A 73 4.14 -7.55 -22.16
N ASN A 74 3.35 -6.83 -22.95
CA ASN A 74 2.61 -7.36 -24.09
C ASN A 74 3.44 -7.35 -25.36
N GLY A 75 3.68 -8.54 -25.89
CA GLY A 75 4.47 -8.74 -27.08
C GLY A 75 5.42 -9.91 -26.94
N ASN A 76 6.29 -9.99 -27.92
CA ASN A 76 7.23 -11.08 -28.05
C ASN A 76 8.59 -10.65 -27.54
N VAL A 77 9.06 -11.30 -26.49
CA VAL A 77 10.30 -10.95 -25.81
C VAL A 77 11.23 -12.15 -25.80
N ARG A 78 12.50 -11.90 -26.11
CA ARG A 78 13.53 -12.93 -26.12
C ARG A 78 14.23 -12.92 -24.77
N ILE A 79 14.10 -14.01 -24.03
CA ILE A 79 14.83 -14.23 -22.79
C ILE A 79 15.91 -15.26 -23.12
N LYS A 80 17.15 -14.81 -23.27
CA LYS A 80 18.28 -15.62 -23.76
C LYS A 80 17.93 -16.33 -25.08
N THR A 81 17.87 -17.66 -25.07
CA THR A 81 17.56 -18.48 -26.24
C THR A 81 16.07 -18.70 -26.45
N THR A 82 15.23 -18.35 -25.47
CA THR A 82 13.80 -18.67 -25.47
C THR A 82 12.96 -17.47 -25.86
N LYS A 83 12.01 -17.72 -26.76
CA LYS A 83 11.01 -16.75 -27.19
C LYS A 83 9.80 -16.87 -26.26
N VAL A 84 9.44 -15.79 -25.58
CA VAL A 84 8.33 -15.76 -24.61
C VAL A 84 7.27 -14.81 -25.12
N ASP A 85 6.05 -15.31 -25.20
CA ASP A 85 4.86 -14.53 -25.55
C ASP A 85 4.24 -13.99 -24.28
N ASN A 86 4.27 -12.67 -24.13
CA ASN A 86 3.77 -11.91 -22.99
C ASN A 86 4.41 -12.31 -21.65
N ILE A 87 4.93 -11.33 -20.92
CA ILE A 87 5.40 -11.58 -19.55
C ILE A 87 4.47 -10.87 -18.59
N LYS A 88 3.88 -11.62 -17.66
CA LYS A 88 3.05 -11.09 -16.58
C LYS A 88 3.57 -11.58 -15.24
N PHE A 89 3.74 -10.67 -14.30
CA PHE A 89 3.98 -11.03 -12.91
C PHE A 89 3.13 -10.18 -11.97
N VAL A 90 2.83 -10.75 -10.81
CA VAL A 90 2.00 -10.13 -9.79
C VAL A 90 2.75 -10.17 -8.46
N VAL A 91 2.77 -9.03 -7.78
CA VAL A 91 3.26 -8.93 -6.41
C VAL A 91 2.10 -8.48 -5.52
N SER A 92 1.72 -9.35 -4.59
CA SER A 92 0.56 -9.17 -3.72
C SER A 92 0.98 -9.08 -2.25
N GLY A 93 0.23 -8.32 -1.47
CA GLY A 93 0.42 -8.20 -0.02
C GLY A 93 -0.51 -7.14 0.56
N LYS A 94 -0.28 -6.80 1.83
CA LYS A 94 -1.03 -5.73 2.49
C LYS A 94 -0.46 -4.35 2.15
N THR A 95 -1.26 -3.31 2.25
CA THR A 95 -0.82 -1.92 2.07
C THR A 95 0.29 -1.56 3.06
N SER A 96 0.27 -2.10 4.29
CA SER A 96 1.37 -1.95 5.25
C SER A 96 2.72 -2.49 4.77
N GLU A 97 2.72 -3.35 3.75
CA GLU A 97 3.91 -3.98 3.18
C GLU A 97 4.34 -3.30 1.86
N LEU A 98 3.73 -2.17 1.48
CA LEU A 98 3.90 -1.54 0.17
C LEU A 98 5.37 -1.38 -0.23
N ASP A 99 6.24 -0.91 0.66
CA ASP A 99 7.68 -0.77 0.35
C ASP A 99 8.37 -2.10 0.07
N SER A 100 7.98 -3.17 0.78
CA SER A 100 8.47 -4.51 0.49
C SER A 100 7.98 -5.00 -0.88
N LEU A 101 6.73 -4.69 -1.25
CA LEU A 101 6.17 -5.03 -2.55
C LEU A 101 6.88 -4.26 -3.67
N LYS A 102 7.17 -2.96 -3.48
CA LYS A 102 8.01 -2.15 -4.41
C LYS A 102 9.35 -2.83 -4.65
N VAL A 103 10.09 -3.16 -3.59
CA VAL A 103 11.41 -3.80 -3.68
C VAL A 103 11.33 -5.16 -4.38
N LYS A 104 10.30 -5.97 -4.10
CA LYS A 104 10.09 -7.26 -4.76
C LYS A 104 9.83 -7.08 -6.25
N ALA A 105 8.95 -6.15 -6.64
CA ALA A 105 8.63 -5.86 -8.03
C ALA A 105 9.86 -5.34 -8.80
N GLN A 106 10.59 -4.36 -8.23
CA GLN A 106 11.85 -3.85 -8.78
C GLN A 106 12.87 -4.97 -9.02
N LYS A 107 13.06 -5.87 -8.05
CA LYS A 107 13.96 -7.03 -8.20
C LYS A 107 13.54 -7.97 -9.32
N LEU A 108 12.23 -8.17 -9.53
CA LEU A 108 11.73 -8.96 -10.65
C LEU A 108 12.04 -8.27 -11.97
N ILE A 109 11.80 -6.96 -12.08
CA ILE A 109 12.08 -6.17 -13.28
C ILE A 109 13.58 -6.19 -13.62
N SER A 110 14.47 -5.97 -12.65
CA SER A 110 15.93 -6.05 -12.89
C SER A 110 16.39 -7.45 -13.29
N LYS A 111 15.72 -8.50 -12.78
CA LYS A 111 15.98 -9.88 -13.24
C LYS A 111 15.53 -10.09 -14.68
N LEU A 112 14.39 -9.55 -15.09
CA LEU A 112 13.98 -9.58 -16.49
C LEU A 112 15.01 -8.85 -17.36
N GLU A 113 15.38 -7.63 -16.99
CA GLU A 113 16.35 -6.80 -17.71
C GLU A 113 17.70 -7.51 -17.92
N SER A 114 18.26 -8.10 -16.87
CA SER A 114 19.52 -8.85 -16.96
C SER A 114 19.45 -10.16 -17.76
N ASN A 115 18.26 -10.65 -18.12
CA ASN A 115 18.09 -11.89 -18.88
C ASN A 115 17.45 -11.66 -20.26
N MET A 116 17.11 -10.41 -20.60
CA MET A 116 16.66 -10.00 -21.92
C MET A 116 17.86 -9.44 -22.69
N ASP A 117 18.07 -9.98 -23.89
CA ASP A 117 19.13 -9.57 -24.82
C ASP A 117 18.68 -8.36 -25.66
#